data_AF-A0A7D5PIT7-F1
#
_entry.id   AF-A0A7D5PIT7-F1
#
_cell.length_a   1.000
_cell.length_b   1.000
_cell.length_c   1.000
_cell.angle_alpha   90.00
_cell.angle_beta   90.00
_cell.angle_gamma   90.00
#
_symmetry.space_group_name_H-M   'P 1'
#
loop_
_entity.id
_entity.type
_entity.pdbx_description
1 polymer ?
#
loop_
_entity_poly.entity_id
_entity_poly.type
_entity_poly.pdbx_seq_one_letter_code
_entity_poly.pdbx_strand_id
1 'polypeptide(L)'
;PLNLSYFWNFGSLLGVCLISQILTGLFLAMHYTADTTSAFSSVAHICRDVNYGWMTRSIHTNGASLFFICLYLHIGRGIYYGSFMFKETWNIGILLLLLVMATAFVGYVLPWGQMSFWGATVITNLLSAIPYVGDMLVRWIWGGFSVDKATLTRFFAFHFILPFIIAGASIAHLLFLHETGSNNPTGL
;
A
#
# COMPACT_ATOMS: atom_id res chain seq x y z
N PRO A 1 1.03 0.43 29.42
CA PRO A 1 0.03 1.12 30.29
C PRO A 1 -1.21 0.25 30.49
N LEU A 2 -1.83 0.26 31.68
CA LEU A 2 -3.02 -0.56 31.96
C LEU A 2 -4.32 0.06 31.41
N ASN A 3 -4.34 1.36 31.15
CA ASN A 3 -5.51 2.16 30.76
C ASN A 3 -5.63 2.37 29.24
N LEU A 4 -5.10 1.47 28.40
CA LEU A 4 -5.22 1.62 26.95
C LEU A 4 -6.68 1.47 26.51
N SER A 5 -7.15 2.40 25.66
CA SER A 5 -8.47 2.32 25.05
C SER A 5 -8.44 1.50 23.76
N TYR A 6 -9.61 1.26 23.17
CA TYR A 6 -9.74 0.50 21.93
C TYR A 6 -8.94 1.09 20.75
N PHE A 7 -8.63 2.40 20.77
CA PHE A 7 -7.84 3.04 19.73
C PHE A 7 -6.39 2.51 19.63
N TRP A 8 -5.86 1.85 20.66
CA TRP A 8 -4.54 1.22 20.59
C TRP A 8 -4.50 -0.06 19.76
N ASN A 9 -5.66 -0.66 19.44
CA ASN A 9 -5.73 -1.86 18.62
C ASN A 9 -5.39 -1.62 17.14
N PHE A 10 -5.47 -0.39 16.65
CA PHE A 10 -5.22 -0.14 15.22
C PHE A 10 -3.77 -0.45 14.81
N GLY A 11 -2.80 -0.44 15.73
CA GLY A 11 -1.43 -0.88 15.42
C GLY A 11 -1.35 -2.37 15.07
N SER A 12 -1.99 -3.23 15.87
CA SER A 12 -2.01 -4.67 15.60
C SER A 12 -2.88 -5.03 14.40
N LEU A 13 -4.02 -4.35 14.23
CA LEU A 13 -4.87 -4.52 13.05
C LEU A 13 -4.16 -4.16 11.74
N LEU A 14 -3.29 -3.14 11.74
CA LEU A 14 -2.43 -2.83 10.59
C LEU A 14 -1.44 -3.96 10.28
N GLY A 15 -0.86 -4.59 11.30
CA GLY A 15 -0.03 -5.78 11.13
C GLY A 15 -0.80 -6.95 10.52
N VAL A 16 -2.03 -7.20 10.99
CA VAL A 16 -2.93 -8.22 10.42
C VAL A 16 -3.28 -7.90 8.97
N CYS A 17 -3.59 -6.63 8.65
CA CYS A 17 -3.83 -6.18 7.28
C CYS A 17 -2.62 -6.46 6.39
N LEU A 18 -1.41 -6.10 6.84
CA LEU A 18 -0.18 -6.34 6.07
C LEU A 18 0.06 -7.82 5.78
N ILE A 19 -0.06 -8.68 6.79
CA ILE A 19 0.11 -10.14 6.62
C ILE A 19 -0.94 -10.69 5.65
N SER A 20 -2.21 -10.32 5.84
CA SER A 20 -3.31 -10.73 4.96
C SER A 20 -3.05 -10.31 3.50
N GLN A 21 -2.55 -9.08 3.29
CA GLN A 21 -2.26 -8.57 1.96
C GLN A 21 -1.08 -9.26 1.30
N ILE A 22 -0.01 -9.54 2.03
CA ILE A 22 1.12 -10.31 1.50
C ILE A 22 0.66 -11.71 1.10
N LEU A 23 -0.09 -12.41 1.95
CA LEU A 23 -0.57 -13.75 1.66
C LEU A 23 -1.49 -13.76 0.44
N THR A 24 -2.58 -12.99 0.47
CA THR A 24 -3.53 -12.93 -0.66
C THR A 24 -2.86 -12.44 -1.94
N GLY A 25 -1.96 -11.45 -1.86
CA GLY A 25 -1.20 -10.93 -2.99
C GLY A 25 -0.29 -11.98 -3.62
N LEU A 26 0.40 -12.80 -2.81
CA LEU A 26 1.22 -13.91 -3.30
C LEU A 26 0.37 -14.95 -4.05
N PHE A 27 -0.77 -15.36 -3.50
CA PHE A 27 -1.68 -16.30 -4.18
C PHE A 27 -2.23 -15.72 -5.49
N LEU A 28 -2.56 -14.43 -5.53
CA LEU A 28 -2.99 -13.78 -6.77
C LEU A 28 -1.86 -13.71 -7.80
N ALA A 29 -0.64 -13.41 -7.36
CA ALA A 29 0.53 -13.29 -8.24
C ALA A 29 0.88 -14.61 -8.93
N MET A 30 0.59 -15.77 -8.33
CA MET A 30 0.80 -17.09 -8.95
C MET A 30 -0.06 -17.32 -10.21
N HIS A 31 -1.14 -16.54 -10.38
CA HIS A 31 -2.09 -16.68 -11.48
C HIS A 31 -2.20 -15.42 -12.37
N TYR A 32 -1.56 -14.33 -11.98
CA TYR A 32 -1.61 -13.05 -12.69
C TYR A 32 -0.54 -12.96 -13.79
N THR A 33 -0.85 -12.26 -14.88
CA THR A 33 0.11 -11.97 -15.96
C THR A 33 0.26 -10.46 -16.18
N ALA A 34 1.49 -9.96 -16.09
CA ALA A 34 1.81 -8.54 -16.24
C ALA A 34 2.08 -8.13 -17.70
N ASP A 35 1.13 -8.44 -18.59
CA ASP A 35 1.14 -8.05 -20.01
C ASP A 35 -0.17 -7.34 -20.37
N THR A 36 -0.12 -6.26 -21.15
CA THR A 36 -1.30 -5.43 -21.44
C THR A 36 -2.40 -6.16 -22.21
N THR A 37 -2.04 -7.23 -22.94
CA THR A 37 -3.00 -8.05 -23.68
C THR A 37 -3.72 -9.08 -22.80
N SER A 38 -3.11 -9.49 -21.68
CA SER A 38 -3.62 -10.58 -20.83
C SER A 38 -3.86 -10.21 -19.37
N ALA A 39 -3.48 -9.02 -18.91
CA ALA A 39 -3.63 -8.62 -17.50
C ALA A 39 -5.08 -8.66 -17.03
N PHE A 40 -5.99 -8.02 -17.78
CA PHE A 40 -7.41 -8.01 -17.46
C PHE A 40 -8.03 -9.42 -17.51
N SER A 41 -7.69 -10.22 -18.54
CA SER A 41 -8.22 -11.57 -18.70
C SER A 41 -7.66 -12.55 -17.65
N SER A 42 -6.39 -12.41 -17.24
CA SER A 42 -5.81 -13.21 -16.15
C SER A 42 -6.49 -12.93 -14.81
N VAL A 43 -6.83 -11.66 -14.57
CA VAL A 43 -7.68 -11.25 -13.43
C VAL A 43 -9.07 -11.89 -13.50
N ALA A 44 -9.70 -11.93 -14.68
CA ALA A 44 -11.00 -12.56 -14.86
C ALA A 44 -10.93 -14.09 -14.66
N HIS A 45 -9.88 -14.73 -15.15
CA HIS A 45 -9.57 -16.14 -14.95
C HIS A 45 -9.40 -16.48 -13.46
N ILE A 46 -8.68 -15.65 -12.69
CA ILE A 46 -8.58 -15.81 -11.22
C ILE A 46 -9.97 -15.86 -10.58
N CYS A 47 -10.89 -14.99 -10.98
CA CYS A 47 -12.23 -14.96 -10.40
C CYS A 47 -13.10 -16.16 -10.79
N ARG A 48 -12.97 -16.64 -12.02
CA ARG A 48 -13.93 -17.58 -12.63
C ARG A 48 -13.48 -19.03 -12.56
N ASP A 49 -12.18 -19.26 -12.70
CA ASP A 49 -11.64 -20.59 -12.99
C ASP A 49 -10.68 -21.10 -11.91
N VAL A 50 -10.09 -20.20 -11.09
CA VAL A 50 -9.23 -20.59 -9.96
C VAL A 50 -10.08 -20.90 -8.73
N ASN A 51 -9.85 -22.06 -8.10
CA ASN A 51 -10.53 -22.48 -6.87
C ASN A 51 -10.39 -21.40 -5.78
N TYR A 52 -11.52 -20.90 -5.29
CA TYR A 52 -11.59 -19.78 -4.33
C TYR A 52 -10.89 -18.48 -4.78
N GLY A 53 -10.50 -18.35 -6.05
CA GLY A 53 -9.77 -17.17 -6.53
C GLY A 53 -10.59 -15.88 -6.46
N TRP A 54 -11.92 -15.96 -6.66
CA TRP A 54 -12.84 -14.84 -6.42
C TRP A 54 -12.81 -14.34 -4.97
N MET A 55 -12.69 -15.26 -4.00
CA MET A 55 -12.66 -14.95 -2.58
C MET A 55 -11.32 -14.30 -2.24
N THR A 56 -10.21 -14.92 -2.65
CA THR A 56 -8.85 -14.37 -2.46
C THR A 56 -8.72 -12.98 -3.03
N ARG A 57 -9.23 -12.75 -4.26
CA ARG A 57 -9.27 -11.43 -4.88
C ARG A 57 -10.10 -10.45 -4.05
N SER A 58 -11.29 -10.85 -3.62
CA SER A 58 -12.19 -9.98 -2.85
C SER A 58 -11.59 -9.59 -1.50
N ILE A 59 -10.89 -10.51 -0.83
CA ILE A 59 -10.15 -10.22 0.42
C ILE A 59 -9.02 -9.24 0.12
N HIS A 60 -8.25 -9.42 -0.95
CA HIS A 60 -7.14 -8.53 -1.30
C HIS A 60 -7.63 -7.09 -1.60
N THR A 61 -8.69 -6.96 -2.41
CA THR A 61 -9.23 -5.65 -2.79
C THR A 61 -9.90 -4.93 -1.62
N ASN A 62 -10.78 -5.60 -0.87
CA ASN A 62 -11.45 -4.97 0.29
C ASN A 62 -10.51 -4.80 1.47
N GLY A 63 -9.52 -5.69 1.61
CA GLY A 63 -8.45 -5.57 2.59
C GLY A 63 -7.65 -4.30 2.41
N ALA A 64 -7.53 -3.77 1.19
CA ALA A 64 -6.79 -2.53 0.94
C ALA A 64 -7.55 -1.35 1.54
N SER A 65 -8.87 -1.32 1.37
CA SER A 65 -9.74 -0.34 2.02
C SER A 65 -9.68 -0.45 3.54
N LEU A 66 -9.73 -1.66 4.10
CA LEU A 66 -9.59 -1.87 5.54
C LEU A 66 -8.24 -1.37 6.07
N PHE A 67 -7.15 -1.60 5.32
CA PHE A 67 -5.83 -1.09 5.65
C PHE A 67 -5.85 0.44 5.80
N PHE A 68 -6.44 1.17 4.84
CA PHE A 68 -6.55 2.62 4.93
C PHE A 68 -7.46 3.10 6.07
N ILE A 69 -8.57 2.41 6.34
CA ILE A 69 -9.42 2.71 7.51
C ILE A 69 -8.60 2.59 8.80
N CYS A 70 -7.87 1.49 8.97
CA CYS A 70 -7.00 1.29 10.12
C CYS A 70 -5.88 2.35 10.19
N LEU A 71 -5.29 2.73 9.06
CA LEU A 71 -4.23 3.75 9.00
C LEU A 71 -4.76 5.09 9.49
N TYR A 72 -5.89 5.55 8.95
CA TYR A 72 -6.45 6.85 9.33
C TYR A 72 -6.87 6.89 10.80
N LEU A 73 -7.46 5.81 11.33
CA LEU A 73 -7.79 5.71 12.75
C LEU A 73 -6.54 5.65 13.63
N HIS A 74 -5.48 4.96 13.19
CA HIS A 74 -4.21 4.90 13.89
C HIS A 74 -3.51 6.28 13.95
N ILE A 75 -3.50 7.01 12.84
CA ILE A 75 -2.96 8.38 12.73
C ILE A 75 -3.80 9.34 13.57
N GLY A 76 -5.14 9.28 13.46
CA GLY A 76 -6.07 10.10 14.23
C GLY A 76 -5.89 9.93 15.74
N ARG A 77 -5.75 8.68 16.21
CA ARG A 77 -5.34 8.38 17.59
C ARG A 77 -4.02 9.07 17.94
N GLY A 78 -3.02 8.95 17.07
CA GLY A 78 -1.70 9.51 17.32
C GLY A 78 -1.70 11.03 17.45
N ILE A 79 -2.53 11.72 16.68
CA ILE A 79 -2.76 13.18 16.78
C ILE A 79 -3.51 13.51 18.07
N TYR A 80 -4.64 12.86 18.32
CA TYR A 80 -5.52 13.17 19.44
C TYR A 80 -4.83 13.03 20.81
N TYR A 81 -4.03 11.97 20.98
CA TYR A 81 -3.32 11.70 22.24
C TYR A 81 -1.87 12.21 22.26
N GLY A 82 -1.45 13.03 21.29
CA GLY A 82 -0.09 13.59 21.31
C GLY A 82 1.03 12.58 21.08
N SER A 83 0.75 11.40 20.50
CA SER A 83 1.76 10.36 20.27
C SER A 83 2.79 10.74 19.19
N PHE A 84 2.53 11.78 18.40
CA PHE A 84 3.49 12.38 17.47
C PHE A 84 4.72 13.02 18.16
N MET A 85 4.70 13.10 19.49
CA MET A 85 5.86 13.52 20.28
C MET A 85 6.98 12.46 20.28
N PHE A 86 6.66 11.19 20.04
CA PHE A 86 7.66 10.14 19.78
C PHE A 86 8.19 10.27 18.35
N LYS A 87 9.14 11.19 18.15
CA LYS A 87 9.56 11.67 16.81
C LYS A 87 10.02 10.56 15.87
N GLU A 88 10.86 9.65 16.34
CA GLU A 88 11.35 8.54 15.50
C GLU A 88 10.20 7.62 15.05
N THR A 89 9.41 7.14 16.01
CA THR A 89 8.22 6.32 15.75
C THR A 89 7.24 7.03 14.81
N TRP A 90 6.97 8.31 15.04
CA TRP A 90 6.04 9.11 14.22
C TRP A 90 6.55 9.31 12.79
N ASN A 91 7.83 9.66 12.61
CA ASN A 91 8.42 9.87 11.29
C ASN A 91 8.46 8.57 10.47
N ILE A 92 8.77 7.44 11.10
CA ILE A 92 8.64 6.12 10.45
C ILE A 92 7.17 5.82 10.11
N GLY A 93 6.22 6.24 10.96
CA GLY A 93 4.79 6.14 10.67
C GLY A 93 4.37 6.93 9.42
N ILE A 94 4.93 8.12 9.20
CA ILE A 94 4.74 8.90 7.97
C ILE A 94 5.32 8.17 6.76
N LEU A 95 6.54 7.62 6.89
CA LEU A 95 7.15 6.81 5.82
C LEU A 95 6.27 5.59 5.47
N LEU A 96 5.75 4.88 6.48
CA LEU A 96 4.84 3.75 6.30
C LEU A 96 3.56 4.16 5.56
N LEU A 97 2.96 5.31 5.91
CA LEU A 97 1.80 5.84 5.20
C LEU A 97 2.10 6.04 3.71
N LEU A 98 3.21 6.70 3.38
CA LEU A 98 3.61 6.95 2.00
C LEU A 98 3.90 5.65 1.23
N LEU A 99 4.55 4.68 1.86
CA LEU A 99 4.81 3.37 1.27
C LEU A 99 3.51 2.60 0.99
N VAL A 100 2.55 2.60 1.93
CA VAL A 100 1.25 1.94 1.71
C VAL A 100 0.45 2.64 0.62
N MET A 101 0.47 3.98 0.57
CA MET A 101 -0.14 4.76 -0.53
C MET A 101 0.45 4.39 -1.89
N ALA A 102 1.79 4.38 -2.00
CA ALA A 102 2.46 3.98 -3.23
C ALA A 102 2.11 2.54 -3.64
N THR A 103 2.16 1.61 -2.67
CA THR A 103 1.85 0.19 -2.89
C THR A 103 0.43 0.00 -3.39
N ALA A 104 -0.56 0.61 -2.74
CA ALA A 104 -1.97 0.50 -3.12
C ALA A 104 -2.23 1.12 -4.49
N PHE A 105 -1.61 2.27 -4.79
CA PHE A 105 -1.71 2.91 -6.09
C PHE A 105 -1.20 1.99 -7.21
N VAL A 106 0.03 1.48 -7.12
CA VAL A 106 0.57 0.60 -8.17
C VAL A 106 -0.20 -0.72 -8.27
N GLY A 107 -0.77 -1.21 -7.16
CA GLY A 107 -1.65 -2.39 -7.14
C GLY A 107 -2.97 -2.18 -7.88
N TYR A 108 -3.56 -0.99 -7.75
CA TYR A 108 -4.80 -0.61 -8.44
C TYR A 108 -4.65 -0.55 -9.96
N VAL A 109 -3.42 -0.40 -10.46
CA VAL A 109 -3.12 -0.39 -11.90
C VAL A 109 -3.13 -1.80 -12.50
N LEU A 110 -2.82 -2.84 -11.71
CA LEU A 110 -2.59 -4.21 -12.20
C LEU A 110 -3.78 -4.86 -12.91
N PRO A 111 -5.05 -4.65 -12.52
CA PRO A 111 -6.19 -5.20 -13.26
C PRO A 111 -6.33 -4.66 -14.68
N TRP A 112 -5.64 -3.56 -15.02
CA TRP A 112 -5.62 -2.95 -16.36
C TRP A 112 -7.02 -2.60 -16.91
N GLY A 113 -7.93 -2.16 -16.03
CA GLY A 113 -9.22 -1.60 -16.43
C GLY A 113 -9.15 -0.12 -16.79
N GLN A 114 -10.27 0.48 -17.19
CA GLN A 114 -10.34 1.91 -17.55
C GLN A 114 -9.83 2.83 -16.43
N MET A 115 -10.35 2.64 -15.20
CA MET A 115 -9.92 3.45 -14.05
C MET A 115 -8.46 3.20 -13.68
N SER A 116 -7.96 1.97 -13.84
CA SER A 116 -6.55 1.63 -13.64
C SER A 116 -5.64 2.42 -14.59
N PHE A 117 -5.97 2.44 -15.89
CA PHE A 117 -5.18 3.12 -16.91
C PHE A 117 -5.21 4.65 -16.79
N TRP A 118 -6.41 5.23 -16.65
CA TRP A 118 -6.55 6.68 -16.52
C TRP A 118 -6.01 7.19 -15.19
N GLY A 119 -6.22 6.43 -14.11
CA GLY A 119 -5.63 6.72 -12.81
C GLY A 119 -4.10 6.73 -12.86
N ALA A 120 -3.49 5.72 -13.50
CA ALA A 120 -2.04 5.69 -13.71
C ALA A 120 -1.55 6.91 -14.49
N THR A 121 -2.20 7.22 -15.62
CA THR A 121 -1.85 8.35 -16.48
C THR A 121 -1.91 9.68 -15.72
N VAL A 122 -3.02 9.98 -15.06
CA VAL A 122 -3.21 11.27 -14.37
C VAL A 122 -2.25 11.41 -13.18
N ILE A 123 -2.17 10.41 -12.31
CA ILE A 123 -1.40 10.51 -11.06
C ILE A 123 0.10 10.61 -11.35
N THR A 124 0.64 9.78 -12.24
CA THR A 124 2.07 9.84 -12.57
C THR A 124 2.43 11.12 -13.32
N ASN A 125 1.53 11.66 -14.13
CA ASN A 125 1.76 12.90 -14.87
C ASN A 125 1.79 14.15 -13.97
N LEU A 126 1.38 14.06 -12.69
CA LEU A 126 1.58 15.15 -11.72
C LEU A 126 3.06 15.54 -11.57
N LEU A 127 3.99 14.60 -11.82
CA LEU A 127 5.42 14.88 -11.78
C LEU A 127 5.89 15.79 -12.92
N SER A 128 5.13 15.91 -14.02
CA SER A 128 5.46 16.86 -15.11
C SER A 128 5.46 18.32 -14.64
N ALA A 129 4.75 18.62 -13.54
CA ALA A 129 4.72 19.95 -12.95
C ALA A 129 6.04 20.36 -12.26
N ILE A 130 7.00 19.43 -12.08
CA ILE A 130 8.32 19.74 -11.53
C ILE A 130 9.16 20.49 -12.58
N PRO A 131 9.62 21.72 -12.31
CA PRO A 131 10.39 22.50 -13.28
C PRO A 131 11.66 21.78 -13.75
N TYR A 132 11.99 21.96 -15.04
CA TYR A 132 13.19 21.46 -15.72
C TYR A 132 13.30 19.93 -15.90
N VAL A 133 12.86 19.14 -14.92
CA VAL A 133 13.06 17.68 -14.91
C VAL A 133 11.77 16.86 -14.97
N GLY A 134 10.59 17.49 -14.86
CA GLY A 134 9.30 16.80 -14.74
C GLY A 134 8.99 15.84 -15.88
N ASP A 135 9.08 16.30 -17.13
CA ASP A 135 8.81 15.48 -18.31
C ASP A 135 9.75 14.26 -18.41
N MET A 136 11.01 14.45 -18.01
CA MET A 136 12.00 13.37 -17.96
C MET A 136 11.61 12.32 -16.90
N LEU A 137 11.21 12.76 -15.70
CA LEU A 137 10.76 11.86 -14.62
C LEU A 137 9.53 11.05 -15.03
N VAL A 138 8.53 11.68 -15.65
CA VAL A 138 7.31 11.00 -16.11
C VAL A 138 7.65 9.92 -17.13
N ARG A 139 8.42 10.25 -18.18
CA ARG A 139 8.83 9.29 -19.22
C ARG A 139 9.71 8.18 -18.66
N TRP A 140 10.55 8.49 -17.68
CA TRP A 140 11.37 7.49 -16.99
C TRP A 140 10.51 6.50 -16.21
N ILE A 141 9.49 6.99 -15.46
CA ILE A 141 8.54 6.14 -14.74
C ILE A 141 7.71 5.29 -15.68
N TRP A 142 7.25 5.85 -16.81
CA TRP A 142 6.47 5.09 -17.80
C TRP A 142 7.34 4.07 -18.55
N GLY A 143 8.60 4.41 -18.81
CA GLY A 143 9.45 3.66 -19.73
C GLY A 143 9.08 3.86 -21.19
N GLY A 144 8.52 5.03 -21.51
CA GLY A 144 7.97 5.34 -22.82
C GLY A 144 7.30 6.71 -22.83
N PHE A 145 6.53 7.00 -23.87
CA PHE A 145 5.83 8.27 -24.05
C PHE A 145 4.44 8.30 -23.42
N SER A 146 3.93 7.16 -22.99
CA SER A 146 2.64 7.00 -22.32
C SER A 146 2.68 5.79 -21.38
N VAL A 147 1.68 5.68 -20.50
CA VAL A 147 1.43 4.45 -19.75
C VAL A 147 1.15 3.31 -20.72
N ASP A 148 1.95 2.24 -20.67
CA ASP A 148 1.84 1.07 -21.56
C ASP A 148 2.48 -0.18 -20.91
N LYS A 149 2.77 -1.22 -21.69
CA LYS A 149 3.36 -2.50 -21.24
C LYS A 149 4.56 -2.34 -20.33
N ALA A 150 5.51 -1.49 -20.68
CA ALA A 150 6.69 -1.26 -19.84
C ALA A 150 6.30 -0.74 -18.44
N THR A 151 5.25 0.08 -18.35
CA THR A 151 4.72 0.63 -17.09
C THR A 151 4.01 -0.44 -16.27
N LEU A 152 3.20 -1.28 -16.91
CA LEU A 152 2.47 -2.35 -16.22
C LEU A 152 3.43 -3.38 -15.59
N THR A 153 4.41 -3.85 -16.35
CA THR A 153 5.35 -4.88 -15.89
C THR A 153 6.19 -4.39 -14.71
N ARG A 154 6.66 -3.13 -14.72
CA ARG A 154 7.40 -2.56 -13.58
C ARG A 154 6.49 -2.27 -12.38
N PHE A 155 5.25 -1.86 -12.59
CA PHE A 155 4.31 -1.63 -11.49
C PHE A 155 3.96 -2.93 -10.79
N PHE A 156 3.87 -4.06 -11.51
CA PHE A 156 3.78 -5.37 -10.89
C PHE A 156 5.00 -5.67 -10.01
N ALA A 157 6.22 -5.45 -10.51
CA ALA A 157 7.44 -5.65 -9.73
C ALA A 157 7.50 -4.76 -8.47
N PHE A 158 7.15 -3.47 -8.60
CA PHE A 158 7.08 -2.56 -7.46
C PHE A 158 6.00 -2.95 -6.46
N HIS A 159 4.80 -3.28 -6.93
CA HIS A 159 3.71 -3.72 -6.07
C HIS A 159 4.06 -5.00 -5.30
N PHE A 160 4.85 -5.89 -5.91
CA PHE A 160 5.31 -7.11 -5.26
C PHE A 160 6.35 -6.84 -4.16
N ILE A 161 7.35 -5.98 -4.42
CA ILE A 161 8.46 -5.77 -3.46
C ILE A 161 8.10 -4.82 -2.30
N LEU A 162 7.29 -3.79 -2.55
CA LEU A 162 6.99 -2.75 -1.56
C LEU A 162 6.34 -3.28 -0.26
N PRO A 163 5.42 -4.27 -0.26
CA PRO A 163 4.89 -4.88 0.96
C PRO A 163 5.97 -5.44 1.90
N PHE A 164 7.06 -5.99 1.37
CA PHE A 164 8.17 -6.51 2.17
C PHE A 164 9.03 -5.37 2.75
N ILE A 165 9.18 -4.25 2.02
CA ILE A 165 9.80 -3.03 2.53
C ILE A 165 8.93 -2.45 3.66
N ILE A 166 7.60 -2.45 3.51
CA ILE A 166 6.66 -2.03 4.56
C ILE A 166 6.80 -2.92 5.80
N ALA A 167 6.97 -4.23 5.64
CA ALA A 167 7.21 -5.14 6.76
C ALA A 167 8.51 -4.78 7.51
N GLY A 168 9.62 -4.54 6.80
CA GLY A 168 10.87 -4.08 7.40
C GLY A 168 10.73 -2.74 8.14
N ALA A 169 10.07 -1.76 7.51
CA ALA A 169 9.81 -0.46 8.13
C ALA A 169 8.87 -0.58 9.36
N SER A 170 7.96 -1.55 9.37
CA SER A 170 7.05 -1.82 10.50
C SER A 170 7.82 -2.39 11.70
N ILE A 171 8.83 -3.23 11.46
CA ILE A 171 9.75 -3.69 12.51
C ILE A 171 10.50 -2.49 13.10
N ALA A 172 11.07 -1.63 12.26
CA ALA A 172 11.76 -0.43 12.73
C ALA A 172 10.83 0.50 13.54
N HIS A 173 9.59 0.68 13.09
CA HIS A 173 8.57 1.45 13.80
C HIS A 173 8.31 0.90 15.20
N LEU A 174 8.19 -0.42 15.34
CA LEU A 174 7.98 -1.08 16.63
C LEU A 174 9.22 -1.04 17.53
N LEU A 175 10.43 -1.12 16.96
CA LEU A 175 11.67 -0.98 17.72
C LEU A 175 11.73 0.39 18.40
N PHE A 176 11.55 1.48 17.65
CA PHE A 176 11.52 2.83 18.26
C PHE A 176 10.37 3.04 19.24
N LEU A 177 9.21 2.42 19.01
CA LEU A 177 8.12 2.42 19.98
C LEU A 177 8.52 1.71 21.29
N HIS A 178 9.29 0.63 21.21
CA HIS A 178 9.71 -0.12 22.40
C HIS A 178 10.78 0.61 23.22
N GLU A 179 11.57 1.51 22.62
CA GLU A 179 12.51 2.36 23.36
C GLU A 179 11.81 3.32 24.34
N THR A 180 10.63 3.85 23.96
CA THR A 180 9.86 4.79 24.80
C THR A 180 8.72 4.13 25.56
N GLY A 181 8.27 2.95 25.10
CA GLY A 181 7.00 2.38 25.50
C GLY A 181 5.79 3.09 24.86
N SER A 182 4.61 2.50 25.06
CA SER A 182 3.36 3.09 24.56
C SER A 182 2.89 4.26 25.41
N ASN A 183 2.45 5.35 24.76
CA ASN A 183 1.59 6.37 25.37
C ASN A 183 0.23 5.78 25.79
N ASN A 184 -0.58 6.55 26.49
CA ASN A 184 -1.91 6.18 26.95
C ASN A 184 -2.91 7.35 26.86
N PRO A 185 -4.21 7.11 27.11
CA PRO A 185 -5.23 8.14 26.96
C PRO A 185 -5.08 9.39 27.83
N THR A 186 -4.33 9.32 28.94
CA THR A 186 -4.12 10.48 29.85
C THR A 186 -2.89 11.32 29.49
N GLY A 187 -2.06 10.88 28.53
CA GLY A 187 -0.86 11.60 28.10
C GLY A 187 0.27 11.64 29.14
N LEU A 188 0.22 10.73 30.13
CA LEU A 188 1.18 10.59 31.22
C LEU A 188 2.17 9.46 30.98
#